data_AF-A0AAN7PG05-F1
#
_entry.id   AF-A0AAN7PG05-F1
#
_cell.length_a   1.000
_cell.length_b   1.000
_cell.length_c   1.000
_cell.angle_alpha   90.00
_cell.angle_beta   90.00
_cell.angle_gamma   90.00
#
_symmetry.space_group_name_H-M   'P 1'
#
loop_
_entity.id
_entity.type
_entity.pdbx_description
1 polymer ?
#
loop_
_entity_poly.entity_id
_entity_poly.type
_entity_poly.pdbx_seq_one_letter_code
_entity_poly.pdbx_strand_id
1 'polypeptide(L)'
;MFKCTNCNKSFTKKYNLTRHSRESCLEKVLFNNLDTYCECCEIHVNNKMYQAHLRTLKHKNNCELELRNDVMILKRTFKSRIVSYRVYGKSTLSINVNEFLNELKSKVLNLVEENIERLNAIKFNVELYGEYFLQTKELLEIKSFNTRYKEACRSDNLDNILQELFAILGKKCSEFQERDSDWAIPHIPKRSGENM
;
A
#
# COMPACT_ATOMS: atom_id res chain seq x y z
N MET A 1 -40.51 -2.39 -25.11
CA MET A 1 -40.33 -0.93 -24.99
C MET A 1 -38.90 -0.65 -24.52
N PHE A 2 -38.17 0.25 -25.17
CA PHE A 2 -36.76 0.55 -24.85
C PHE A 2 -36.68 1.83 -24.01
N LYS A 3 -35.96 1.82 -22.88
CA LYS A 3 -35.86 2.98 -21.98
C LYS A 3 -34.44 3.53 -21.94
N CYS A 4 -34.32 4.85 -21.87
CA CYS A 4 -33.05 5.53 -21.63
C CYS A 4 -32.69 5.43 -20.15
N THR A 5 -31.48 4.96 -19.83
CA THR A 5 -30.99 4.82 -18.45
C THR A 5 -30.64 6.14 -17.79
N ASN A 6 -30.45 7.22 -18.56
CA ASN A 6 -30.09 8.54 -18.03
C ASN A 6 -31.32 9.43 -17.75
N CYS A 7 -32.38 9.33 -18.55
CA CYS A 7 -33.55 10.21 -18.43
C CYS A 7 -34.90 9.47 -18.36
N ASN A 8 -34.88 8.14 -18.29
CA ASN A 8 -36.05 7.26 -18.22
C ASN A 8 -37.10 7.40 -19.34
N LYS A 9 -36.84 8.21 -20.38
CA LYS A 9 -37.71 8.31 -21.57
C LYS A 9 -37.82 6.96 -22.28
N SER A 10 -39.04 6.65 -22.72
CA SER A 10 -39.39 5.38 -23.35
C SER A 10 -39.51 5.52 -24.87
N PHE A 11 -39.07 4.51 -25.60
CA PHE A 11 -39.02 4.48 -27.05
C PHE A 11 -39.59 3.15 -27.56
N THR A 12 -40.32 3.24 -28.67
CA THR A 12 -40.92 2.07 -29.33
C THR A 12 -39.90 1.23 -30.09
N LYS A 13 -38.83 1.85 -30.60
CA LYS A 13 -37.77 1.19 -31.39
C LYS A 13 -36.38 1.44 -30.78
N LYS A 14 -35.50 0.43 -30.86
CA LYS A 14 -34.10 0.51 -30.37
C LYS A 14 -33.32 1.64 -31.04
N TYR A 15 -33.46 1.80 -32.35
CA TYR A 15 -32.82 2.88 -33.12
C TYR A 15 -33.13 4.28 -32.55
N ASN A 16 -34.39 4.54 -32.21
CA ASN A 16 -34.81 5.83 -31.66
C ASN A 16 -34.19 6.09 -30.28
N LEU A 17 -34.06 5.06 -29.43
CA LEU A 17 -33.32 5.15 -28.18
C LEU A 17 -31.82 5.46 -28.43
N THR A 18 -31.20 4.76 -29.38
CA THR A 18 -29.78 4.97 -29.70
C THR A 18 -29.51 6.39 -30.20
N ARG A 19 -30.33 6.89 -31.14
CA ARG A 19 -30.24 8.28 -31.63
C ARG A 19 -30.43 9.28 -30.49
N HIS A 20 -31.49 9.10 -29.68
CA HIS A 20 -31.74 9.93 -28.51
C HIS A 20 -30.54 9.99 -27.56
N SER A 21 -29.95 8.84 -27.21
CA SER A 21 -28.80 8.76 -26.30
C SER A 21 -27.54 9.41 -26.89
N ARG A 22 -27.41 9.50 -28.21
CA ARG A 22 -26.24 10.14 -28.87
C ARG A 22 -26.40 11.64 -29.04
N GLU A 23 -27.59 12.10 -29.42
CA GLU A 23 -27.76 13.44 -29.97
C GLU A 23 -28.65 14.35 -29.11
N SER A 24 -29.52 13.80 -28.26
CA SER A 24 -30.63 14.59 -27.69
C SER A 24 -30.89 14.34 -26.20
N CYS A 25 -30.07 13.53 -25.53
CA CYS A 25 -30.26 13.22 -24.12
C CYS A 25 -29.52 14.23 -23.24
N LEU A 26 -30.22 15.29 -22.82
CA LEU A 26 -29.68 16.35 -21.96
C LEU A 26 -29.12 15.80 -20.64
N GLU A 27 -29.86 14.91 -19.96
CA GLU A 27 -29.41 14.27 -18.71
C GLU A 27 -28.08 13.51 -18.87
N LYS A 28 -27.86 12.88 -20.03
CA LYS A 28 -26.60 12.21 -20.31
C LYS A 28 -25.46 13.21 -20.55
N VAL A 29 -25.74 14.35 -21.19
CA VAL A 29 -24.76 15.43 -21.37
C VAL A 29 -24.36 16.01 -20.02
N LEU A 30 -25.34 16.31 -19.16
CA LEU A 30 -25.10 16.78 -17.79
C LEU A 30 -24.29 15.76 -16.99
N PHE A 31 -24.72 14.49 -16.99
CA PHE A 31 -24.03 13.41 -16.28
C PHE A 31 -22.58 13.24 -16.72
N ASN A 32 -22.29 13.30 -18.03
CA ASN A 32 -20.92 13.18 -18.55
C ASN A 32 -20.01 14.35 -18.12
N ASN A 33 -20.58 15.52 -17.84
CA ASN A 33 -19.84 16.70 -17.39
C ASN A 33 -19.64 16.72 -15.87
N LEU A 34 -20.31 15.84 -15.13
CA LEU A 34 -20.05 15.65 -13.70
C LEU A 34 -18.79 14.82 -13.50
N ASP A 35 -18.12 15.08 -12.38
CA ASP A 35 -17.03 14.26 -11.91
C ASP A 35 -17.56 13.19 -10.95
N THR A 36 -17.00 11.99 -11.07
CA THR A 36 -17.23 10.88 -10.14
C THR A 36 -15.97 10.64 -9.35
N TYR A 37 -16.11 10.55 -8.04
CA TYR A 37 -15.00 10.23 -7.15
C TYR A 37 -14.59 8.76 -7.30
N CYS A 38 -13.29 8.53 -7.39
CA CYS A 38 -12.71 7.19 -7.39
C CYS A 38 -12.03 6.92 -6.06
N GLU A 39 -12.58 5.99 -5.27
CA GLU A 39 -12.05 5.64 -3.96
C GLU A 39 -10.66 5.01 -4.03
N CYS A 40 -10.39 4.12 -5.00
CA CYS A 40 -9.05 3.53 -5.15
C CYS A 40 -7.96 4.58 -5.44
N CYS A 41 -8.29 5.66 -6.13
CA CYS A 41 -7.32 6.65 -6.59
C CYS A 41 -7.41 8.00 -5.86
N GLU A 42 -8.37 8.14 -4.95
CA GLU A 42 -8.69 9.35 -4.18
C GLU A 42 -8.78 10.62 -5.02
N ILE A 43 -9.32 10.52 -6.24
CA ILE A 43 -9.46 11.66 -7.17
C ILE A 43 -10.86 11.74 -7.75
N HIS A 44 -11.27 12.96 -8.08
CA HIS A 44 -12.43 13.21 -8.93
C HIS A 44 -12.04 12.98 -10.39
N VAL A 45 -12.80 12.13 -11.06
CA VAL A 45 -12.59 11.78 -12.47
C VAL A 45 -13.85 12.09 -13.23
N ASN A 46 -13.72 12.87 -14.30
CA ASN A 46 -14.83 13.18 -15.18
C ASN A 46 -15.54 11.91 -15.67
N ASN A 47 -16.88 11.89 -15.60
CA ASN A 47 -17.68 10.71 -15.91
C ASN A 47 -17.45 10.16 -17.32
N LYS A 48 -17.20 11.04 -18.30
CA LYS A 48 -16.85 10.64 -19.67
C LYS A 48 -15.57 9.79 -19.72
N MET A 49 -14.62 10.09 -18.84
CA MET A 49 -13.32 9.43 -18.75
C MET A 49 -13.28 8.35 -17.68
N TYR A 50 -14.30 8.23 -16.82
CA TYR A 50 -14.31 7.30 -15.69
C TYR A 50 -14.05 5.85 -16.13
N GLN A 51 -14.76 5.37 -17.16
CA GLN A 51 -14.54 4.02 -17.68
C GLN A 51 -13.14 3.83 -18.29
N ALA A 52 -12.56 4.87 -18.89
CA ALA A 52 -11.17 4.82 -19.36
C ALA A 52 -10.19 4.81 -18.19
N HIS A 53 -10.44 5.62 -17.16
CA HIS A 53 -9.71 5.64 -15.90
C HIS A 53 -9.68 4.26 -15.24
N LEU A 54 -10.82 3.56 -15.13
CA LEU A 54 -10.89 2.19 -14.58
C LEU A 54 -9.97 1.20 -15.30
N ARG A 55 -9.74 1.41 -16.60
CA ARG A 55 -8.87 0.55 -17.42
C ARG A 55 -7.40 0.91 -17.33
N THR A 56 -7.04 2.08 -16.79
CA THR A 56 -5.64 2.50 -16.67
C THR A 56 -4.87 1.57 -15.74
N LEU A 57 -3.59 1.35 -16.05
CA LEU A 57 -2.71 0.58 -15.18
C LEU A 57 -2.57 1.25 -13.80
N LYS A 58 -2.63 2.59 -13.74
CA LYS A 58 -2.64 3.36 -12.49
C LYS A 58 -3.82 2.95 -11.61
N HIS A 59 -5.04 2.95 -12.16
CA HIS A 59 -6.22 2.54 -11.42
C HIS A 59 -6.18 1.07 -11.00
N LYS A 60 -5.78 0.16 -11.89
CA LYS A 60 -5.64 -1.27 -11.56
C LYS A 60 -4.66 -1.50 -10.41
N ASN A 61 -3.49 -0.85 -10.44
CA ASN A 61 -2.50 -0.94 -9.37
C ASN A 61 -3.02 -0.38 -8.04
N ASN A 62 -3.89 0.63 -8.10
CA ASN A 62 -4.47 1.26 -6.93
C ASN A 62 -5.66 0.47 -6.36
N CYS A 63 -6.47 -0.21 -7.19
CA CYS A 63 -7.57 -1.04 -6.68
C CYS A 63 -7.12 -2.43 -6.21
N GLU A 64 -5.91 -2.88 -6.59
CA GLU A 64 -5.32 -4.14 -6.08
C GLU A 64 -4.77 -4.02 -4.65
N LEU A 65 -5.15 -2.97 -3.91
CA LEU A 65 -4.69 -2.64 -2.55
C LEU A 65 -5.42 -3.45 -1.45
N GLU A 66 -6.10 -4.56 -1.77
CA GLU A 66 -6.72 -5.40 -0.74
C GLU A 66 -5.69 -6.13 0.15
N LEU A 67 -5.48 -5.53 1.32
CA LEU A 67 -5.54 -6.13 2.66
C LEU A 67 -5.47 -7.67 2.70
N ARG A 68 -4.27 -8.21 2.84
CA ARG A 68 -4.06 -9.24 3.86
C ARG A 68 -3.82 -8.47 5.16
N ASN A 69 -4.61 -8.73 6.20
CA ASN A 69 -4.81 -7.90 7.41
C ASN A 69 -3.56 -7.24 8.04
N ASP A 70 -2.35 -7.74 7.78
CA ASP A 70 -1.09 -7.25 8.36
C ASP A 70 -0.04 -6.77 7.32
N VAL A 71 -0.37 -6.73 6.03
CA VAL A 71 0.54 -6.30 4.96
C VAL A 71 -0.17 -5.32 4.02
N MET A 72 0.42 -4.14 3.86
CA MET A 72 -0.04 -3.11 2.91
C MET A 72 1.00 -2.87 1.82
N ILE A 73 0.53 -2.58 0.61
CA ILE A 73 1.39 -2.12 -0.49
C ILE A 73 1.37 -0.60 -0.50
N LEU A 74 2.54 0.03 -0.36
CA LEU A 74 2.67 1.49 -0.35
C LEU A 74 2.78 2.09 -1.76
N LYS A 75 3.51 1.41 -2.66
CA LYS A 75 3.80 1.92 -4.01
C LYS A 75 4.14 0.79 -4.97
N ARG A 76 3.70 0.91 -6.23
CA ARG A 76 4.09 0.04 -7.35
C ARG A 76 4.57 0.91 -8.52
N THR A 77 5.73 0.59 -9.09
CA THR A 77 6.29 1.26 -10.28
C THR A 77 6.76 0.23 -11.32
N PHE A 78 6.89 0.64 -12.58
CA PHE A 78 7.40 -0.20 -13.68
C PHE A 78 6.61 -1.50 -13.86
N LYS A 79 5.28 -1.39 -14.00
CA LYS A 79 4.38 -2.57 -14.10
C LYS A 79 4.54 -3.53 -12.91
N SER A 80 4.65 -2.97 -11.70
CA SER A 80 4.82 -3.72 -10.45
C SER A 80 6.12 -4.53 -10.36
N ARG A 81 7.16 -4.15 -11.12
CA ARG A 81 8.51 -4.70 -10.96
C ARG A 81 9.24 -4.12 -9.75
N ILE A 82 8.84 -2.91 -9.32
CA ILE A 82 9.29 -2.31 -8.07
C ILE A 82 8.06 -2.13 -7.19
N VAL A 83 8.11 -2.69 -5.98
CA VAL A 83 7.01 -2.65 -5.02
C VAL A 83 7.56 -2.37 -3.63
N SER A 84 6.91 -1.47 -2.92
CA SER A 84 7.20 -1.18 -1.51
C SER A 84 6.06 -1.70 -0.65
N TYR A 85 6.40 -2.50 0.36
CA TYR A 85 5.44 -3.08 1.30
C TYR A 85 5.61 -2.44 2.68
N ARG A 86 4.52 -2.39 3.45
CA ARG A 86 4.51 -2.10 4.88
C ARG A 86 3.90 -3.28 5.60
N VAL A 87 4.64 -3.83 6.55
CA VAL A 87 4.25 -5.02 7.31
C VAL A 87 4.01 -4.61 8.75
N TYR A 88 2.90 -5.05 9.33
CA TYR A 88 2.48 -4.77 10.70
C TYR A 88 2.63 -6.00 11.59
N GLY A 89 3.08 -5.76 12.82
CA GLY A 89 3.06 -6.76 13.89
C GLY A 89 1.66 -6.87 14.51
N LYS A 90 1.41 -7.97 15.19
CA LYS A 90 0.22 -8.22 15.99
C LYS A 90 0.31 -7.48 17.33
N SER A 91 1.51 -7.39 17.89
CA SER A 91 1.72 -6.79 19.19
C SER A 91 1.86 -5.27 19.08
N THR A 92 1.00 -4.54 19.79
CA THR A 92 1.05 -3.07 19.91
C THR A 92 2.10 -2.59 20.92
N LEU A 93 2.82 -3.51 21.58
CA LEU A 93 3.55 -3.24 22.82
C LEU A 93 4.94 -3.89 22.92
N SER A 94 5.51 -4.44 21.82
CA SER A 94 6.84 -5.06 21.92
C SER A 94 7.92 -3.98 22.09
N ILE A 95 8.38 -3.79 23.34
CA ILE A 95 9.54 -2.96 23.67
C ILE A 95 10.82 -3.58 23.07
N ASN A 96 10.83 -4.90 22.83
CA ASN A 96 11.97 -5.62 22.27
C ASN A 96 11.90 -5.69 20.72
N VAL A 97 12.83 -5.00 20.07
CA VAL A 97 12.96 -4.96 18.61
C VAL A 97 13.17 -6.36 17.99
N ASN A 98 13.94 -7.23 18.62
CA ASN A 98 14.22 -8.56 18.08
C ASN A 98 12.98 -9.47 18.14
N GLU A 99 12.19 -9.35 19.20
CA GLU A 99 10.91 -10.07 19.32
C GLU A 99 9.92 -9.60 18.24
N PHE A 100 9.83 -8.29 18.03
CA PHE A 100 9.02 -7.71 16.96
C PHE A 100 9.45 -8.21 15.57
N LEU A 101 10.75 -8.17 15.26
CA LEU A 101 11.28 -8.65 13.98
C LEU A 101 11.00 -10.14 13.78
N ASN A 102 11.16 -10.95 14.82
CA ASN A 102 10.83 -12.38 14.75
C ASN A 102 9.34 -12.63 14.47
N GLU A 103 8.45 -11.82 15.05
CA GLU A 103 7.02 -11.88 14.76
C GLU A 103 6.71 -11.62 13.28
N LEU A 104 7.43 -10.68 12.66
CA LEU A 104 7.27 -10.32 11.25
C LEU A 104 7.92 -11.30 10.27
N LYS A 105 8.83 -12.14 10.75
CA LYS A 105 9.71 -12.97 9.90
C LYS A 105 8.94 -13.78 8.86
N SER A 106 7.89 -14.49 9.30
CA SER A 106 7.06 -15.31 8.40
C SER A 106 6.34 -14.46 7.34
N LYS A 107 5.82 -13.28 7.72
CA LYS A 107 5.14 -12.36 6.79
C LYS A 107 6.09 -11.83 5.73
N VAL A 108 7.29 -11.40 6.14
CA VAL A 108 8.31 -10.88 5.22
C VAL A 108 8.86 -11.99 4.33
N LEU A 109 9.05 -13.21 4.86
CA LEU A 109 9.48 -14.37 4.08
C LEU A 109 8.50 -14.69 2.97
N ASN A 110 7.21 -14.82 3.30
CA ASN A 110 6.17 -15.07 2.31
C ASN A 110 6.15 -13.99 1.22
N LEU A 111 6.33 -12.72 1.57
CA LEU A 111 6.39 -11.63 0.60
C LEU A 111 7.58 -11.75 -0.36
N VAL A 112 8.75 -12.09 0.18
CA VAL A 112 9.96 -12.28 -0.64
C VAL A 112 9.77 -13.47 -1.58
N GLU A 113 9.24 -14.58 -1.09
CA GLU A 113 8.93 -15.79 -1.87
C GLU A 113 7.93 -15.49 -3.01
N GLU A 114 6.78 -14.89 -2.71
CA GLU A 114 5.76 -14.52 -3.71
C GLU A 114 6.33 -13.61 -4.81
N ASN A 115 7.23 -12.68 -4.45
CA ASN A 115 7.86 -11.80 -5.45
C ASN A 115 8.96 -12.51 -6.26
N ILE A 116 9.70 -13.44 -5.67
CA ILE A 116 10.67 -14.29 -6.38
C ILE A 116 9.96 -15.23 -7.35
N GLU A 117 8.83 -15.83 -6.98
CA GLU A 117 8.04 -16.66 -7.89
C GLU A 117 7.55 -15.89 -9.12
N ARG A 118 7.16 -14.64 -8.92
CA ARG A 118 6.65 -13.77 -9.98
C ARG A 118 7.76 -13.19 -10.87
N LEU A 119 8.93 -12.89 -10.33
CA LEU A 119 10.00 -12.15 -11.01
C LEU A 119 11.29 -12.97 -11.26
N ASN A 120 11.33 -14.23 -10.83
CA ASN A 120 12.47 -15.15 -10.78
C ASN A 120 13.60 -14.75 -9.82
N ALA A 121 13.92 -13.45 -9.75
CA ALA A 121 14.91 -12.89 -8.85
C ALA A 121 14.50 -11.47 -8.47
N ILE A 122 14.86 -11.07 -7.25
CA ILE A 122 14.56 -9.74 -6.72
C ILE A 122 15.78 -9.14 -6.05
N LYS A 123 15.77 -7.82 -5.94
CA LYS A 123 16.67 -7.04 -5.10
C LYS A 123 15.83 -6.26 -4.11
N PHE A 124 16.05 -6.45 -2.81
CA PHE A 124 15.20 -5.88 -1.77
C PHE A 124 16.03 -5.40 -0.58
N ASN A 125 15.48 -4.47 0.18
CA ASN A 125 15.98 -4.04 1.48
C ASN A 125 14.81 -4.00 2.46
N VAL A 126 15.12 -3.95 3.76
CA VAL A 126 14.13 -3.81 4.82
C VAL A 126 14.41 -2.51 5.58
N GLU A 127 13.36 -1.80 5.96
CA GLU A 127 13.45 -0.60 6.78
C GLU A 127 12.50 -0.73 7.98
N LEU A 128 13.05 -0.60 9.17
CA LEU A 128 12.35 -0.62 10.44
C LEU A 128 12.13 0.81 10.92
N TYR A 129 10.89 1.12 11.31
CA TYR A 129 10.52 2.41 11.91
C TYR A 129 10.24 2.19 13.38
N GLY A 130 10.80 3.05 14.24
CA GLY A 130 10.54 3.07 15.67
C GLY A 130 10.28 4.48 16.15
N GLU A 131 9.41 4.63 17.15
CA GLU A 131 9.14 5.90 17.81
C GLU A 131 9.99 5.96 19.09
N TYR A 132 10.81 6.99 19.17
CA TYR A 132 11.78 7.20 20.24
C TYR A 132 11.44 8.47 21.00
N PHE A 133 11.56 8.42 22.31
CA PHE A 133 11.33 9.54 23.20
C PHE A 133 12.64 10.01 23.80
N LEU A 134 12.96 11.27 23.53
CA LEU A 134 14.10 11.97 24.09
C LEU A 134 13.68 12.62 25.42
N GLN A 135 14.10 12.04 26.53
CA GLN A 135 13.70 12.53 27.86
C GLN A 135 14.20 13.95 28.14
N THR A 136 15.39 14.31 27.64
CA THR A 136 15.98 15.64 27.87
C THR A 136 15.28 16.80 27.16
N LYS A 137 14.48 16.51 26.13
CA LYS A 137 13.72 17.51 25.37
C LYS A 137 12.21 17.27 25.37
N GLU A 138 11.75 16.28 26.14
CA GLU A 138 10.37 15.77 26.12
C GLU A 138 9.82 15.58 24.70
N LEU A 139 10.68 15.10 23.79
CA LEU A 139 10.42 15.08 22.36
C LEU A 139 10.24 13.65 21.87
N LEU A 140 9.17 13.42 21.12
CA LEU A 140 8.89 12.14 20.48
C LEU A 140 9.17 12.25 18.98
N GLU A 141 10.06 11.40 18.48
CA GLU A 141 10.45 11.38 17.07
C GLU A 141 10.42 9.96 16.50
N ILE A 142 10.00 9.84 15.24
CA ILE A 142 10.12 8.59 14.49
C ILE A 142 11.52 8.53 13.90
N LYS A 143 12.25 7.46 14.22
CA LYS A 143 13.53 7.11 13.60
C LYS A 143 13.35 5.88 12.72
N SER A 144 14.18 5.77 11.69
CA SER A 144 14.17 4.59 10.83
C SER A 144 15.58 4.05 10.60
N PHE A 145 15.65 2.73 10.47
CA PHE A 145 16.87 1.98 10.25
C PHE A 145 16.65 1.07 9.07
N ASN A 146 17.46 1.24 8.02
CA ASN A 146 17.37 0.44 6.81
C ASN A 146 18.54 -0.54 6.69
N THR A 147 18.31 -1.64 5.97
CA THR A 147 19.39 -2.51 5.51
C THR A 147 19.91 -2.04 4.15
N ARG A 148 21.10 -2.52 3.77
CA ARG A 148 21.51 -2.47 2.36
C ARG A 148 20.62 -3.40 1.53
N TYR A 149 20.58 -3.15 0.23
CA TYR A 149 19.93 -4.06 -0.70
C TYR A 149 20.63 -5.42 -0.72
N LYS A 150 19.85 -6.48 -0.74
CA LYS A 150 20.27 -7.86 -0.95
C LYS A 150 19.55 -8.40 -2.19
N GLU A 151 20.27 -9.23 -2.94
CA GLU A 151 19.74 -9.94 -4.09
C GLU A 151 19.32 -11.35 -3.64
N ALA A 152 18.19 -11.83 -4.13
CA ALA A 152 17.65 -13.14 -3.80
C ALA A 152 16.88 -13.74 -4.98
N CYS A 153 16.99 -15.06 -5.13
CA CYS A 153 16.33 -15.87 -6.14
C CYS A 153 15.90 -17.21 -5.55
N ARG A 154 15.26 -18.06 -6.37
CA ARG A 154 14.67 -19.34 -5.93
C ARG A 154 15.64 -20.31 -5.26
N SER A 155 16.94 -20.25 -5.59
CA SER A 155 17.93 -21.18 -5.03
C SER A 155 18.52 -20.71 -3.70
N ASP A 156 18.22 -19.48 -3.26
CA ASP A 156 18.81 -18.93 -2.05
C ASP A 156 18.08 -19.41 -0.79
N ASN A 157 18.83 -19.52 0.31
CA ASN A 157 18.23 -19.71 1.63
C ASN A 157 17.69 -18.37 2.15
N LEU A 158 16.43 -18.11 1.84
CA LEU A 158 15.74 -16.86 2.18
C LEU A 158 15.61 -16.64 3.70
N ASP A 159 15.48 -17.73 4.47
CA ASP A 159 15.40 -17.65 5.93
C ASP A 159 16.70 -17.08 6.51
N ASN A 160 17.85 -17.60 6.08
CA ASN A 160 19.16 -17.08 6.47
C ASN A 160 19.36 -15.62 6.04
N ILE A 161 18.97 -15.27 4.81
CA ILE A 161 19.05 -13.89 4.32
C ILE A 161 18.24 -12.96 5.22
N LEU A 162 17.00 -13.33 5.57
CA LEU A 162 16.17 -12.51 6.44
C LEU A 162 16.72 -12.42 7.86
N GLN A 163 17.26 -13.50 8.41
CA GLN A 163 17.93 -13.48 9.71
C GLN A 163 19.11 -12.50 9.73
N GLU A 164 19.95 -12.51 8.70
CA GLU A 164 21.05 -11.54 8.55
C GLU A 164 20.55 -10.09 8.55
N LEU A 165 19.51 -9.82 7.75
CA LEU A 165 18.92 -8.49 7.63
C LEU A 165 18.30 -8.02 8.95
N PHE A 166 17.60 -8.91 9.67
CA PHE A 166 16.98 -8.58 10.95
C PHE A 166 18.02 -8.39 12.05
N ALA A 167 19.10 -9.18 12.07
CA ALA A 167 20.20 -8.98 13.00
C ALA A 167 20.88 -7.60 12.79
N ILE A 168 21.03 -7.15 11.54
CA ILE A 168 21.53 -5.81 11.22
C ILE A 168 20.60 -4.73 11.79
N LEU A 169 19.29 -4.89 11.64
CA LEU A 169 18.30 -3.94 12.16
C LEU A 169 18.30 -3.90 13.68
N GLY A 170 18.27 -5.07 14.33
CA GLY A 170 18.35 -5.18 15.79
C GLY A 170 19.60 -4.49 16.34
N LYS A 171 20.76 -4.75 15.74
CA LYS A 171 22.03 -4.09 16.12
C LYS A 171 21.96 -2.57 15.96
N LYS A 172 21.45 -2.06 14.83
CA LYS A 172 21.31 -0.61 14.61
C LYS A 172 20.40 0.05 15.65
N CYS A 173 19.31 -0.61 16.03
CA CYS A 173 18.41 -0.10 17.06
C CYS A 173 19.07 -0.09 18.44
N SER A 174 19.76 -1.17 18.83
CA SER A 174 20.48 -1.24 20.12
C SER A 174 21.60 -0.21 20.19
N GLU A 175 22.42 -0.06 19.14
CA GLU A 175 23.48 0.95 19.09
C GLU A 175 22.94 2.38 19.20
N PHE A 176 21.76 2.65 18.65
CA PHE A 176 21.11 3.95 18.76
C PHE A 176 20.63 4.23 20.19
N GLN A 177 20.04 3.23 20.86
CA GLN A 177 19.63 3.35 22.27
C GLN A 177 20.82 3.53 23.22
N GLU A 178 21.94 2.84 22.96
CA GLU A 178 23.12 2.87 23.85
C GLU A 178 24.00 4.12 23.66
N ARG A 179 24.08 4.71 22.45
CA ARG A 179 24.91 5.89 22.20
C ARG A 179 24.29 7.19 22.69
N ASP A 180 23.00 7.38 22.44
CA ASP A 180 22.30 8.60 22.82
C ASP A 180 21.41 8.28 24.02
N SER A 181 22.03 7.98 25.18
CA SER A 181 21.48 7.54 26.47
C SER A 181 20.20 8.25 26.97
N ASP A 182 19.77 9.33 26.31
CA ASP A 182 18.54 10.07 26.57
C ASP A 182 17.33 9.62 25.72
N TRP A 183 17.50 8.74 24.72
CA TRP A 183 16.41 8.20 23.89
C TRP A 183 15.96 6.82 24.36
N ALA A 184 14.79 6.75 24.98
CA ALA A 184 14.11 5.51 25.31
C ALA A 184 12.99 5.22 24.28
N ILE A 185 12.65 3.95 24.06
CA ILE A 185 11.46 3.57 23.26
C ILE A 185 10.27 3.52 24.21
N PRO A 186 9.26 4.41 24.10
CA PRO A 186 8.01 4.23 24.82
C PRO A 186 6.99 3.39 24.03
N HIS A 187 7.01 3.38 22.67
CA HIS A 187 5.96 2.77 21.85
C HIS A 187 6.39 2.59 20.37
N ILE A 188 5.71 1.73 19.59
CA ILE A 188 5.80 1.62 18.11
C ILE A 188 4.47 2.11 17.48
N PRO A 189 4.45 3.10 16.57
CA PRO A 189 3.23 3.84 16.24
C PRO A 189 2.14 2.99 15.56
N LYS A 190 0.88 3.27 15.92
CA LYS A 190 -0.33 2.67 15.34
C LYS A 190 -0.60 3.18 13.91
N ARG A 191 -1.44 2.43 13.19
CA ARG A 191 -2.12 2.86 11.97
C ARG A 191 -2.96 4.11 12.30
N SER A 192 -2.66 5.24 11.68
CA SER A 192 -3.51 6.43 11.74
C SER A 192 -4.83 6.13 11.05
N GLY A 193 -5.89 5.88 11.83
CA GLY A 193 -7.20 5.52 11.28
C GLY A 193 -8.30 5.11 12.27
N GLU A 194 -8.08 5.13 13.58
CA GLU A 194 -9.16 4.94 14.55
C GLU A 194 -9.19 6.16 15.48
N ASN A 195 -9.93 7.17 15.04
CA ASN A 195 -10.39 8.23 15.92
C ASN A 195 -11.67 7.76 16.62
N MET A 196 -11.71 8.10 17.90
CA MET A 196 -12.88 8.32 18.75
C MET A 196 -14.10 8.87 18.01
#